data_AF-A0A7Y4ZGK2-F1
#
_entry.id   AF-A0A7Y4ZGK2-F1
#
_cell.length_a   1.000
_cell.length_b   1.000
_cell.length_c   1.000
_cell.angle_alpha   90.00
_cell.angle_beta   90.00
_cell.angle_gamma   90.00
#
_symmetry.space_group_name_H-M   'P 1'
#
loop_
_entity.id
_entity.type
_entity.pdbx_description
1 polymer ?
#
loop_
_entity_poly.entity_id
_entity_poly.type
_entity_poly.pdbx_seq_one_letter_code
_entity_poly.pdbx_strand_id
1 'polypeptide(L)'
;MMRLGILLAAAALLGACGRTSPPEERANAAAPAASQTPQSTLAALDKRKPLPLLPMMANHQKANMRDHLVAVQEITSALAKDDYAAAEQAAQRLGFSEQMGQMCTHMGAGAPGFTEQALAFHHTADRIAASARRKDHAQALVDLGATLQACTGCHAAWKQEVVDEATWQRLANAPVPASH
;
A
#
# COMPACT_ATOMS: atom_id res chain seq x y z
N MET A 1 -40.92 -11.72 80.74
CA MET A 1 -41.38 -10.30 80.77
C MET A 1 -40.20 -9.45 81.26
N MET A 2 -39.41 -8.94 80.31
CA MET A 2 -39.25 -7.52 79.94
C MET A 2 -38.39 -6.67 80.90
N ARG A 3 -37.21 -6.26 80.40
CA ARG A 3 -36.59 -4.90 80.37
C ARG A 3 -35.09 -5.07 80.05
N LEU A 4 -34.57 -4.80 78.85
CA LEU A 4 -34.44 -3.58 78.03
C LEU A 4 -33.26 -2.66 78.45
N GLY A 5 -32.24 -2.62 77.57
CA GLY A 5 -31.30 -1.51 77.32
C GLY A 5 -30.04 -1.46 78.20
N ILE A 6 -28.89 -0.91 77.77
CA ILE A 6 -28.53 -0.11 76.59
C ILE A 6 -26.98 0.15 76.64
N LEU A 7 -26.35 0.26 75.45
CA LEU A 7 -25.15 1.03 75.04
C LEU A 7 -23.70 0.72 75.50
N LEU A 8 -22.88 0.45 74.46
CA LEU A 8 -21.59 1.06 74.07
C LEU A 8 -20.53 1.45 75.13
N ALA A 9 -19.31 0.89 74.97
CA ALA A 9 -18.13 1.64 74.49
C ALA A 9 -16.90 0.71 74.43
N ALA A 10 -16.41 0.41 73.23
CA ALA A 10 -15.13 -0.26 73.04
C ALA A 10 -14.07 0.79 72.72
N ALA A 11 -13.15 1.02 73.66
CA ALA A 11 -11.94 1.80 73.46
C ALA A 11 -10.75 0.91 73.84
N ALA A 12 -9.98 0.48 72.84
CA ALA A 12 -8.66 -0.09 73.04
C ALA A 12 -7.73 0.42 71.94
N LEU A 13 -7.00 1.49 72.26
CA LEU A 13 -5.81 1.94 71.56
C LEU A 13 -4.64 1.04 72.00
N LEU A 14 -3.95 0.40 71.07
CA LEU A 14 -2.57 -0.07 71.27
C LEU A 14 -1.81 -0.07 69.93
N GLY A 15 -0.68 0.63 69.93
CA GLY A 15 0.57 0.14 69.33
C GLY A 15 0.85 0.50 67.89
N ALA A 16 1.34 1.72 67.66
CA ALA A 16 2.06 2.08 66.43
C ALA A 16 3.46 1.42 66.43
N CYS A 17 3.69 0.48 65.51
CA CYS A 17 5.04 0.08 65.07
C CYS A 17 5.25 0.60 63.65
N GLY A 18 5.95 1.73 63.53
CA GLY A 18 6.41 2.26 62.26
C GLY A 18 7.50 1.36 61.66
N ARG A 19 7.23 0.78 60.48
CA ARG A 19 8.26 0.27 59.58
C ARG A 19 8.53 1.35 58.54
N THR A 20 9.68 2.02 58.65
CA THR A 20 10.22 2.85 57.57
C THR A 20 10.80 1.92 56.51
N SER A 21 10.13 1.81 55.37
CA SER A 21 10.71 1.19 54.16
C SER A 21 11.84 2.10 53.63
N PRO A 22 12.95 1.56 53.12
CA PRO A 22 13.95 2.35 52.43
C PRO A 22 13.37 2.92 51.12
N PRO A 23 13.91 4.03 50.59
CA PRO A 23 13.49 4.56 49.30
C PRO A 23 13.90 3.57 48.21
N GLU A 24 12.91 2.94 47.55
CA GLU A 24 13.13 2.27 46.28
C GLU A 24 13.60 3.31 45.28
N GLU A 25 14.89 3.23 44.97
CA GLU A 25 15.50 3.76 43.76
C GLU A 25 14.66 3.25 42.59
N ARG A 26 13.82 4.14 42.03
CA ARG A 26 13.06 3.87 40.81
C ARG A 26 14.07 3.71 39.68
N ALA A 27 14.58 2.49 39.52
CA ALA A 27 15.23 2.05 38.31
C ALA A 27 14.32 2.46 37.16
N ASN A 28 14.84 3.32 36.30
CA ASN A 28 14.21 3.74 35.07
C ASN A 28 14.03 2.45 34.24
N ALA A 29 12.86 1.82 34.35
CA ALA A 29 12.48 0.70 33.52
C ALA A 29 12.43 1.26 32.11
N ALA A 30 13.51 1.06 31.35
CA ALA A 30 13.49 1.25 29.92
C ALA A 30 12.28 0.48 29.41
N ALA A 31 11.34 1.20 28.79
CA ALA A 31 10.17 0.60 28.18
C ALA A 31 10.63 -0.59 27.33
N PRO A 32 9.95 -1.75 27.39
CA PRO A 32 10.36 -2.91 26.61
C PRO A 32 10.44 -2.48 25.14
N ALA A 33 11.62 -2.57 24.55
CA ALA A 33 11.82 -2.38 23.13
C ALA A 33 10.77 -3.26 22.44
N ALA A 34 9.82 -2.63 21.73
CA ALA A 34 8.72 -3.34 21.10
C ALA A 34 9.31 -4.47 20.25
N SER A 35 9.01 -5.72 20.63
CA SER A 35 9.51 -6.90 19.94
C SER A 35 9.06 -6.83 18.48
N GLN A 36 10.02 -6.69 17.57
CA GLN A 36 9.75 -6.67 16.12
C GLN A 36 9.11 -8.00 15.73
N THR A 37 7.98 -7.95 15.03
CA THR A 37 7.33 -9.14 14.46
C THR A 37 8.04 -9.54 13.16
N PRO A 38 7.95 -10.81 12.72
CA PRO A 38 8.47 -11.22 11.41
C PRO A 38 7.99 -10.31 10.27
N GLN A 39 6.75 -9.84 10.34
CA GLN A 39 6.15 -8.92 9.37
C GLN A 39 6.81 -7.53 9.41
N SER A 40 7.06 -6.94 10.59
CA SER A 40 7.74 -5.64 10.67
C SER A 40 9.19 -5.74 10.21
N THR A 41 9.86 -6.86 10.48
CA THR A 41 11.22 -7.13 9.99
C THR A 41 11.23 -7.21 8.46
N LEU A 42 10.32 -7.98 7.85
CA LEU A 42 10.21 -8.05 6.39
C LEU A 42 9.92 -6.68 5.75
N ALA A 43 9.01 -5.90 6.35
CA ALA A 43 8.67 -4.57 5.87
C ALA A 43 9.89 -3.60 5.90
N ALA A 44 10.77 -3.73 6.90
CA ALA A 44 11.99 -2.92 7.03
C ALA A 44 13.06 -3.27 5.99
N LEU A 45 13.05 -4.49 5.46
CA LEU A 45 13.95 -4.93 4.39
C LEU A 45 13.52 -4.40 3.01
N ASP A 46 12.22 -4.14 2.81
CA ASP A 46 11.69 -3.67 1.53
C ASP A 46 11.97 -2.18 1.30
N LYS A 47 12.97 -1.89 0.45
CA LYS A 47 13.46 -0.54 0.14
C LYS A 47 12.67 0.20 -0.94
N ARG A 48 11.59 -0.39 -1.46
CA ARG A 48 10.75 0.26 -2.47
C ARG A 48 10.04 1.48 -1.90
N LYS A 49 9.76 2.46 -2.77
CA LYS A 49 9.03 3.68 -2.43
C LYS A 49 7.60 3.31 -2.01
N PRO A 50 7.10 3.82 -0.87
CA PRO A 50 5.72 3.60 -0.48
C PRO A 50 4.78 4.34 -1.44
N LEU A 51 3.73 3.66 -1.87
CA LEU A 51 2.57 4.24 -2.53
C LEU A 51 1.43 4.24 -1.51
N PRO A 52 1.16 5.37 -0.84
CA PRO A 52 0.11 5.47 0.16
C PRO A 52 -1.26 5.38 -0.52
N LEU A 53 -2.04 4.37 -0.15
CA LEU A 53 -3.37 4.13 -0.71
C LEU A 53 -4.38 3.85 0.40
N LEU A 54 -5.61 4.31 0.20
CA LEU A 54 -6.73 3.85 1.01
C LEU A 54 -6.98 2.35 0.75
N PRO A 55 -7.58 1.60 1.70
CA PRO A 55 -7.80 0.16 1.56
C PRO A 55 -8.52 -0.24 0.26
N MET A 56 -9.56 0.51 -0.13
CA MET A 56 -10.31 0.25 -1.35
C MET A 56 -9.52 0.59 -2.63
N MET A 57 -8.71 1.65 -2.61
CA MET A 57 -7.81 1.99 -3.72
C MET A 57 -6.75 0.90 -3.91
N ALA A 58 -6.13 0.43 -2.82
CA ALA A 58 -5.14 -0.64 -2.85
C ALA A 58 -5.73 -1.95 -3.42
N ASN A 59 -6.95 -2.31 -2.99
CA ASN A 59 -7.66 -3.47 -3.51
C ASN A 59 -7.98 -3.34 -5.00
N HIS A 60 -8.50 -2.17 -5.42
CA HIS A 60 -8.84 -1.89 -6.81
C HIS A 60 -7.60 -1.96 -7.71
N GLN A 61 -6.51 -1.29 -7.33
CA GLN A 61 -5.26 -1.35 -8.08
C GLN A 61 -4.73 -2.79 -8.21
N LYS A 62 -4.83 -3.60 -7.16
CA LYS A 62 -4.47 -5.03 -7.22
C LYS A 62 -5.36 -5.82 -8.17
N ALA A 63 -6.65 -5.50 -8.25
CA ALA A 63 -7.56 -6.10 -9.23
C ALA A 63 -7.15 -5.73 -10.65
N ASN A 64 -6.85 -4.46 -10.90
CA ASN A 64 -6.35 -4.00 -12.20
C ASN A 64 -5.04 -4.70 -12.57
N MET A 65 -4.08 -4.80 -11.65
CA MET A 65 -2.81 -5.52 -11.92
C MET A 65 -3.00 -6.98 -12.30
N ARG A 66 -3.96 -7.69 -11.69
CA ARG A 66 -4.30 -9.07 -12.07
C ARG A 66 -4.96 -9.14 -13.44
N ASP A 67 -5.90 -8.24 -13.72
CA ASP A 67 -6.54 -8.14 -15.03
C ASP A 67 -5.52 -7.79 -16.13
N HIS A 68 -4.55 -6.94 -15.82
CA HIS A 68 -3.49 -6.57 -16.74
C HIS A 68 -2.61 -7.78 -17.11
N LEU A 69 -2.33 -8.64 -16.13
CA LEU A 69 -1.59 -9.88 -16.39
C LEU A 69 -2.38 -10.84 -17.31
N VAL A 70 -3.71 -10.90 -17.16
CA VAL A 70 -4.58 -11.66 -18.07
C VAL A 70 -4.53 -11.07 -19.48
N ALA A 71 -4.62 -9.75 -19.63
CA ALA A 71 -4.49 -9.11 -20.95
C ALA A 71 -3.13 -9.40 -21.62
N VAL A 72 -2.02 -9.40 -20.86
CA VAL A 72 -0.69 -9.80 -21.37
C VAL A 72 -0.67 -11.25 -21.86
N GLN A 73 -1.32 -12.17 -21.13
CA GLN A 73 -1.47 -13.56 -21.56
C GLN A 73 -2.27 -13.66 -22.87
N GLU A 74 -3.37 -12.93 -22.99
CA GLU A 74 -4.21 -12.88 -24.18
C GLU A 74 -3.44 -12.33 -25.39
N ILE A 75 -2.73 -11.20 -25.24
CA ILE A 75 -1.86 -10.62 -26.28
C ILE A 75 -0.84 -11.66 -26.75
N THR A 76 -0.13 -12.29 -25.82
CA THR A 76 0.90 -13.30 -26.15
C THR A 76 0.29 -14.47 -26.92
N SER A 77 -0.87 -14.96 -26.48
CA SER A 77 -1.59 -16.08 -27.10
C SER A 77 -2.14 -15.74 -28.49
N ALA A 78 -2.55 -14.49 -28.69
CA ALA A 78 -3.06 -13.98 -29.96
C ALA A 78 -1.92 -13.77 -30.97
N LEU A 79 -0.82 -13.13 -30.56
CA LEU A 79 0.37 -12.97 -31.39
C LEU A 79 0.95 -14.31 -31.84
N ALA A 80 0.98 -15.32 -30.96
CA ALA A 80 1.43 -16.67 -31.31
C ALA A 80 0.60 -17.36 -32.41
N LYS A 81 -0.61 -16.86 -32.70
CA LYS A 81 -1.53 -17.38 -33.72
C LYS A 81 -1.71 -16.41 -34.89
N ASP A 82 -0.95 -15.31 -34.93
CA ASP A 82 -1.15 -14.20 -35.87
C ASP A 82 -2.57 -13.59 -35.81
N ASP A 83 -3.25 -13.71 -34.68
CA ASP A 83 -4.56 -13.10 -34.44
C ASP A 83 -4.39 -11.65 -33.97
N TYR A 84 -4.06 -10.78 -34.91
CA TYR A 84 -3.80 -9.37 -34.62
C TYR A 84 -5.03 -8.60 -34.11
N ALA A 85 -6.24 -9.03 -34.47
CA ALA A 85 -7.47 -8.41 -33.97
C ALA A 85 -7.66 -8.71 -32.48
N ALA A 86 -7.46 -9.96 -32.07
CA ALA A 86 -7.51 -10.33 -30.66
C ALA A 86 -6.36 -9.68 -29.87
N ALA A 87 -5.15 -9.59 -30.44
CA ALA A 87 -4.03 -8.91 -29.80
C ALA A 87 -4.31 -7.41 -29.58
N GLU A 88 -4.92 -6.74 -30.57
CA GLU A 88 -5.36 -5.35 -30.44
C GLU A 88 -6.40 -5.18 -29.33
N GLN A 89 -7.46 -6.00 -29.34
CA GLN A 89 -8.53 -5.90 -28.36
C GLN A 89 -8.02 -6.11 -26.92
N ALA A 90 -7.15 -7.10 -26.72
CA ALA A 90 -6.53 -7.33 -25.43
C ALA A 90 -5.62 -6.16 -25.00
N ALA A 91 -4.85 -5.59 -25.93
CA ALA A 91 -4.02 -4.42 -25.66
C ALA A 91 -4.83 -3.16 -25.32
N GLN A 92 -5.99 -2.94 -25.94
CA GLN A 92 -6.86 -1.79 -25.63
C GLN A 92 -7.38 -1.80 -24.19
N ARG A 93 -7.56 -2.97 -23.56
CA ARG A 93 -7.92 -3.08 -22.12
C ARG A 93 -6.84 -2.51 -21.19
N LEU A 94 -5.59 -2.54 -21.64
CA LEU A 94 -4.43 -1.98 -20.94
C LEU A 94 -4.15 -0.53 -21.35
N GLY A 95 -4.67 -0.08 -22.48
CA GLY A 95 -4.37 1.21 -23.08
C GLY A 95 -4.81 2.40 -22.23
N PHE A 96 -4.35 3.59 -22.62
CA PHE A 96 -4.71 4.81 -21.93
C PHE A 96 -6.19 5.19 -22.17
N SER A 97 -6.83 5.73 -21.14
CA SER A 97 -8.09 6.46 -21.25
C SER A 97 -8.11 7.63 -20.27
N GLU A 98 -8.94 8.64 -20.50
CA GLU A 98 -9.08 9.77 -19.58
C GLU A 98 -9.49 9.34 -18.17
N GLN A 99 -10.44 8.41 -18.07
CA GLN A 99 -10.88 7.85 -16.79
C GLN A 99 -9.73 7.15 -16.06
N MET A 100 -8.94 6.36 -16.79
CA MET A 100 -7.75 5.72 -16.23
C MET A 100 -6.75 6.79 -15.77
N GLY A 101 -6.53 7.84 -16.58
CA GLY A 101 -5.64 8.93 -16.22
C GLY A 101 -6.02 9.63 -14.92
N GLN A 102 -7.31 9.93 -14.73
CA GLN A 102 -7.83 10.48 -13.48
C GLN A 102 -7.62 9.52 -12.29
N MET A 103 -7.82 8.23 -12.50
CA MET A 103 -7.57 7.21 -11.48
C MET A 103 -6.09 7.14 -11.09
N CYS A 104 -5.16 7.17 -12.05
CA CYS A 104 -3.72 7.20 -11.78
C CYS A 104 -3.27 8.46 -11.07
N THR A 105 -3.81 9.62 -11.43
CA THR A 105 -3.56 10.89 -10.73
C THR A 105 -4.05 10.82 -9.28
N HIS A 106 -5.27 10.33 -9.06
CA HIS A 106 -5.81 10.19 -7.72
C HIS A 106 -5.00 9.19 -6.86
N MET A 107 -4.65 8.02 -7.41
CA MET A 107 -3.80 7.06 -6.70
C MET A 107 -2.41 7.59 -6.39
N GLY A 108 -1.82 8.38 -7.30
CA GLY A 108 -0.48 8.92 -7.18
C GLY A 108 -0.37 10.22 -6.38
N ALA A 109 -1.48 10.81 -5.93
CA ALA A 109 -1.48 12.13 -5.30
C ALA A 109 -0.51 12.25 -4.11
N GLY A 110 -0.37 11.19 -3.31
CA GLY A 110 0.57 11.14 -2.18
C GLY A 110 1.96 10.56 -2.51
N ALA A 111 2.28 10.31 -3.78
CA ALA A 111 3.49 9.63 -4.23
C ALA A 111 4.09 10.31 -5.48
N PRO A 112 4.96 11.32 -5.31
CA PRO A 112 5.61 12.01 -6.42
C PRO A 112 6.32 11.05 -7.38
N GLY A 113 6.05 11.17 -8.69
CA GLY A 113 6.61 10.32 -9.73
C GLY A 113 5.81 9.03 -10.02
N PHE A 114 4.81 8.68 -9.20
CA PHE A 114 4.01 7.48 -9.43
C PHE A 114 3.09 7.63 -10.63
N THR A 115 2.38 8.76 -10.74
CA THR A 115 1.40 8.99 -11.82
C THR A 115 2.07 8.93 -13.19
N GLU A 116 3.22 9.60 -13.36
CA GLU A 116 3.97 9.61 -14.61
C GLU A 116 4.39 8.19 -15.01
N GLN A 117 4.90 7.41 -14.06
CA GLN A 117 5.30 6.03 -14.30
C GLN A 117 4.09 5.12 -14.62
N ALA A 118 2.95 5.33 -13.96
CA ALA A 118 1.73 4.58 -14.22
C ALA A 118 1.17 4.89 -15.62
N LEU A 119 1.10 6.16 -16.01
CA LEU A 119 0.64 6.57 -17.34
C LEU A 119 1.58 6.04 -18.45
N ALA A 120 2.89 6.05 -18.21
CA ALA A 120 3.86 5.51 -19.16
C ALA A 120 3.61 4.02 -19.47
N PHE A 121 3.19 3.23 -18.47
CA PHE A 121 2.75 1.84 -18.68
C PHE A 121 1.54 1.75 -19.62
N HIS A 122 0.49 2.53 -19.39
CA HIS A 122 -0.70 2.48 -20.25
C HIS A 122 -0.38 2.84 -21.71
N HIS A 123 0.52 3.79 -21.93
CA HIS A 123 0.98 4.13 -23.28
C HIS A 123 1.87 3.07 -23.94
N THR A 124 2.48 2.13 -23.21
CA THR A 124 3.14 1.00 -23.87
C THR A 124 2.14 0.05 -24.50
N ALA A 125 0.97 -0.13 -23.89
CA ALA A 125 -0.11 -0.94 -24.44
C ALA A 125 -0.77 -0.31 -25.68
N ASP A 126 -0.91 1.02 -25.71
CA ASP A 126 -1.39 1.73 -26.91
C ASP A 126 -0.53 1.41 -28.14
N ARG A 127 0.79 1.26 -27.94
CA ARG A 127 1.72 0.88 -29.01
C ARG A 127 1.51 -0.56 -29.49
N ILE A 128 1.26 -1.51 -28.58
CA ILE A 128 0.90 -2.89 -28.96
C ILE A 128 -0.34 -2.87 -29.86
N ALA A 129 -1.39 -2.16 -29.45
CA ALA A 129 -2.62 -2.04 -30.24
C ALA A 129 -2.34 -1.45 -31.64
N ALA A 130 -1.51 -0.42 -31.73
CA ALA A 130 -1.11 0.18 -33.00
C ALA A 130 -0.31 -0.79 -33.88
N SER A 131 0.62 -1.55 -33.32
CA SER A 131 1.45 -2.52 -34.04
C SER A 131 0.63 -3.72 -34.51
N ALA A 132 -0.31 -4.19 -33.68
CA ALA A 132 -1.29 -5.21 -34.06
C ALA A 132 -2.18 -4.75 -35.22
N ARG A 133 -2.72 -3.51 -35.20
CA ARG A 133 -3.48 -2.95 -36.35
C ARG A 133 -2.71 -2.97 -37.67
N ARG A 134 -1.40 -2.70 -37.61
CA ARG A 134 -0.51 -2.74 -38.78
C ARG A 134 -0.09 -4.15 -39.17
N LYS A 135 -0.47 -5.17 -38.38
CA LYS A 135 -0.02 -6.56 -38.49
C LYS A 135 1.50 -6.70 -38.47
N ASP A 136 2.15 -5.82 -37.72
CA ASP A 136 3.61 -5.80 -37.57
C ASP A 136 4.00 -6.67 -36.37
N HIS A 137 4.16 -7.97 -36.62
CA HIS A 137 4.42 -8.97 -35.57
C HIS A 137 5.69 -8.65 -34.78
N ALA A 138 6.78 -8.32 -35.46
CA ALA A 138 8.06 -8.03 -34.82
C ALA A 138 7.94 -6.80 -33.91
N GLN A 139 7.30 -5.73 -34.38
CA GLN A 139 7.10 -4.54 -33.56
C GLN A 139 6.11 -4.81 -32.41
N ALA A 140 5.07 -5.62 -32.60
CA ALA A 140 4.16 -5.99 -31.53
C ALA A 140 4.87 -6.74 -30.39
N LEU A 141 5.84 -7.61 -30.70
CA LEU A 141 6.68 -8.27 -29.70
C LEU A 141 7.61 -7.29 -28.98
N VAL A 142 8.18 -6.31 -29.69
CA VAL A 142 8.99 -5.24 -29.10
C VAL A 142 8.15 -4.40 -28.11
N ASP A 143 6.94 -4.01 -28.51
CA ASP A 143 6.03 -3.23 -27.67
C ASP A 143 5.52 -4.04 -26.46
N LEU A 144 5.31 -5.35 -26.63
CA LEU A 144 5.02 -6.27 -25.52
C LEU A 144 6.19 -6.34 -24.53
N GLY A 145 7.43 -6.43 -25.02
CA GLY A 145 8.63 -6.38 -24.19
C GLY A 145 8.73 -5.08 -23.38
N ALA A 146 8.44 -3.93 -24.00
CA ALA A 146 8.41 -2.64 -23.32
C ALA A 146 7.31 -2.58 -22.23
N THR A 147 6.16 -3.21 -22.47
CA THR A 147 5.08 -3.31 -21.47
C THR A 147 5.49 -4.15 -20.27
N LEU A 148 6.13 -5.30 -20.50
CA LEU A 148 6.68 -6.14 -19.43
C LEU A 148 7.78 -5.42 -18.65
N GLN A 149 8.61 -4.62 -19.33
CA GLN A 149 9.62 -3.78 -18.67
C GLN A 149 8.97 -2.71 -17.76
N ALA A 150 7.84 -2.12 -18.17
CA ALA A 150 7.10 -1.20 -17.33
C ALA A 150 6.52 -1.90 -16.08
N CYS A 151 6.02 -3.13 -16.22
CA CYS A 151 5.59 -3.95 -15.08
C CYS A 151 6.72 -4.18 -14.07
N THR A 152 7.89 -4.65 -14.53
CA THR A 152 9.02 -4.94 -13.65
C THR A 152 9.60 -3.66 -13.03
N GLY A 153 9.67 -2.57 -13.79
CA GLY A 153 10.09 -1.26 -13.28
C GLY A 153 9.18 -0.73 -12.17
N CYS A 154 7.85 -0.85 -12.34
CA CYS A 154 6.90 -0.47 -11.30
C CYS A 154 7.04 -1.34 -10.04
N HIS A 155 7.11 -2.66 -10.20
CA HIS A 155 7.25 -3.59 -9.09
C HIS A 155 8.58 -3.47 -8.34
N ALA A 156 9.64 -3.03 -9.01
CA ALA A 156 10.94 -2.74 -8.41
C ALA A 156 10.99 -1.37 -7.72
N ALA A 157 10.18 -0.41 -8.15
CA ALA A 157 10.18 0.95 -7.60
C ALA A 157 9.20 1.11 -6.44
N TRP A 158 8.01 0.52 -6.51
CA TRP A 158 6.87 0.84 -5.65
C TRP A 158 6.37 -0.36 -4.84
N LYS A 159 5.86 -0.07 -3.65
CA LYS A 159 5.07 -0.99 -2.83
C LYS A 159 3.82 -0.28 -2.33
N GLN A 160 2.67 -0.97 -2.33
CA GLN A 160 1.47 -0.42 -1.69
C GLN A 160 1.69 -0.28 -0.19
N GLU A 161 1.44 0.92 0.34
CA GLU A 161 1.34 1.19 1.77
C GLU A 161 -0.11 1.57 2.07
N VAL A 162 -0.82 0.71 2.80
CA VAL A 162 -2.23 0.95 3.11
C VAL A 162 -2.31 1.90 4.30
N VAL A 163 -2.93 3.07 4.10
CA VAL A 163 -3.03 4.14 5.09
C VAL A 163 -4.49 4.51 5.38
N ASP A 164 -4.73 5.23 6.47
CA ASP A 164 -6.02 5.83 6.76
C ASP A 164 -6.28 7.12 5.95
N GLU A 165 -7.52 7.59 5.99
CA GLU A 165 -7.97 8.79 5.27
C GLU A 165 -7.16 10.04 5.64
N ALA A 166 -6.95 10.27 6.94
CA ALA A 166 -6.24 11.45 7.43
C ALA A 166 -4.78 11.47 6.95
N THR A 167 -4.13 10.32 6.90
CA THR A 167 -2.76 10.19 6.39
C THR A 167 -2.73 10.37 4.88
N TRP A 168 -3.65 9.76 4.14
CA TRP A 168 -3.72 9.93 2.69
C TRP A 168 -3.93 11.41 2.31
N GLN A 169 -4.90 12.11 2.92
CA GLN A 169 -5.17 13.53 2.65
C GLN A 169 -3.95 14.42 2.93
N ARG A 170 -3.24 14.16 4.02
CA ARG A 170 -2.03 14.92 4.37
C ARG A 170 -0.92 14.72 3.34
N LEU A 171 -0.71 13.50 2.85
CA LEU A 171 0.31 13.20 1.84
C LEU A 171 -0.10 13.74 0.47
N ALA A 172 -1.38 13.58 0.08
CA ALA A 172 -1.92 14.02 -1.20
C ALA A 172 -1.91 15.55 -1.38
N ASN A 173 -2.01 16.30 -0.28
CA ASN A 173 -2.00 17.77 -0.28
C ASN A 173 -0.61 18.35 0.04
N ALA A 174 0.41 17.50 0.23
CA ALA A 174 1.76 17.98 0.52
C ALA A 174 2.34 18.69 -0.71
N PRO A 175 3.09 19.80 -0.54
CA PRO A 175 3.81 20.43 -1.64
C PRO A 175 4.76 19.43 -2.30
N VAL A 176 4.77 19.36 -3.63
CA VAL A 176 5.75 18.55 -4.36
C VAL A 176 7.14 19.16 -4.09
N PRO A 177 8.11 18.38 -3.56
CA PRO A 177 9.47 18.88 -3.37
C PRO A 177 10.04 19.39 -4.69
N ALA A 178 10.64 20.59 -4.69
CA ALA A 178 11.29 21.12 -5.87
C ALA A 178 12.37 20.14 -6.35
N SER A 179 12.36 19.83 -7.65
CA SER A 179 13.36 18.99 -8.29
C SER A 179 14.73 19.69 -8.20
N HIS A 180 15.74 19.00 -7.65
CA HIS A 180 17.14 19.40 -7.75
C HIS A 180 17.76 18.85 -9.03
#